data_AF-A0A4Z1HD86-F1
#
_entry.id   AF-A0A4Z1HD86-F1
#
_cell.length_a   1.000
_cell.length_b   1.000
_cell.length_c   1.000
_cell.angle_alpha   90.00
_cell.angle_beta   90.00
_cell.angle_gamma   90.00
#
_symmetry.space_group_name_H-M   'P 1'
#
loop_
_entity.id
_entity.type
_entity.pdbx_description
1 polymer ?
#
loop_
_entity_poly.entity_id
_entity_poly.type
_entity_poly.pdbx_seq_one_letter_code
_entity_poly.pdbx_strand_id
1 'polypeptide(L)'
;MNVLLPTQASFFSSPHRNPIHTPASPHTNLRMGSRKRKADDDGLDDKMSISPTNSPAMATRQIPRPSKKVRANEITGRPLNLPRLLETLDAQSLRAVLQTICERHPEIGLEIVTSAPRPSVESTLGVLHKYQNELREAFPYGGSPGSDYAYDRVKQQLTNLIDALVDFTPHYLPPNEQQTATSLSFLDSATKIVHDLPNWDSQSHKHHKDNAYDEISRAWALVISEASKRGGGFQLHSGGWDQRLARHNDQSGGKMQMAVDALGTNLGWMGGSSGDPDSIRNQLLSGRYGANQSVPVGARW
;
A
#
# COMPACT_ATOMS: atom_id res chain seq x y z
N MET A 1 -55.84 32.11 -7.71
CA MET A 1 -55.15 33.41 -7.90
C MET A 1 -53.66 33.10 -7.76
N ASN A 2 -52.99 32.88 -8.89
CA ASN A 2 -52.08 33.82 -9.57
C ASN A 2 -50.78 34.05 -8.78
N VAL A 3 -49.56 34.01 -9.29
CA VAL A 3 -48.92 33.70 -10.59
C VAL A 3 -47.42 34.03 -10.37
N LEU A 4 -46.50 33.17 -10.84
CA LEU A 4 -45.12 33.43 -11.33
C LEU A 4 -44.04 34.17 -10.47
N LEU A 5 -42.86 33.52 -10.35
CA LEU A 5 -41.52 34.16 -10.39
C LEU A 5 -41.33 34.90 -11.75
N PRO A 6 -40.48 35.94 -11.95
CA PRO A 6 -39.06 36.01 -11.51
C PRO A 6 -38.47 37.44 -11.28
N THR A 7 -37.23 37.55 -10.79
CA THR A 7 -36.39 38.76 -11.02
C THR A 7 -34.89 38.43 -11.10
N GLN A 8 -34.38 38.31 -12.33
CA GLN A 8 -33.05 38.80 -12.75
C GLN A 8 -33.23 40.31 -13.09
N ALA A 9 -32.28 41.25 -13.14
CA ALA A 9 -30.82 41.34 -13.12
C ALA A 9 -30.46 42.81 -12.82
N SER A 10 -29.19 43.14 -12.49
CA SER A 10 -28.49 44.39 -12.92
C SER A 10 -27.00 44.29 -12.53
N PHE A 11 -26.08 44.13 -13.49
CA PHE A 11 -25.37 45.13 -14.32
C PHE A 11 -24.18 45.81 -13.61
N PHE A 12 -22.97 45.66 -14.20
CA PHE A 12 -21.89 46.63 -14.48
C PHE A 12 -20.59 45.83 -14.75
N SER A 13 -20.24 45.59 -16.02
CA SER A 13 -19.35 46.37 -16.90
C SER A 13 -17.87 46.40 -16.48
N SER A 14 -17.05 45.63 -17.21
CA SER A 14 -15.61 45.83 -17.41
C SER A 14 -15.30 47.22 -17.98
N PRO A 15 -14.06 47.73 -17.86
CA PRO A 15 -13.09 47.51 -18.96
C PRO A 15 -11.59 47.44 -18.57
N HIS A 16 -10.84 46.77 -19.45
CA HIS A 16 -9.44 47.00 -19.89
C HIS A 16 -8.33 47.40 -18.90
N ARG A 17 -7.19 46.66 -18.89
CA ARG A 17 -6.05 46.84 -19.83
C ARG A 17 -4.77 46.14 -19.31
N ASN A 18 -4.41 45.06 -20.01
CA ASN A 18 -3.08 44.64 -20.51
C ASN A 18 -1.80 44.51 -19.64
N PRO A 19 -0.87 43.64 -20.10
CA PRO A 19 0.07 42.88 -19.30
C PRO A 19 1.49 43.48 -19.34
N ILE A 20 2.42 42.84 -18.63
CA ILE A 20 3.86 42.63 -18.93
C ILE A 20 4.57 42.43 -17.58
N HIS A 21 5.25 41.29 -17.40
CA HIS A 21 6.65 41.22 -16.98
C HIS A 21 7.07 39.76 -16.73
N THR A 22 7.74 39.21 -17.74
CA THR A 22 8.73 38.15 -17.62
C THR A 22 9.97 38.67 -16.90
N PRO A 23 10.62 37.86 -16.05
CA PRO A 23 12.03 38.04 -15.73
C PRO A 23 12.84 36.96 -16.47
N ALA A 24 13.42 37.34 -17.61
CA ALA A 24 14.59 36.67 -18.14
C ALA A 24 15.83 37.39 -17.59
N SER A 25 16.74 36.65 -16.96
CA SER A 25 18.08 37.16 -16.64
C SER A 25 19.13 36.09 -16.97
N PRO A 26 20.32 36.49 -17.46
CA PRO A 26 21.13 35.70 -18.36
C PRO A 26 22.42 35.22 -17.69
N HIS A 27 22.73 33.92 -17.71
CA HIS A 27 24.09 33.47 -17.39
C HIS A 27 24.54 32.32 -18.31
N THR A 28 25.00 32.70 -19.49
CA THR A 28 25.98 31.95 -20.29
C THR A 28 27.37 32.17 -19.69
N ASN A 29 27.97 31.15 -19.06
CA ASN A 29 29.40 31.18 -18.74
C ASN A 29 30.20 30.57 -19.91
N LEU A 30 30.63 31.46 -20.80
CA LEU A 30 31.64 31.20 -21.81
C LEU A 30 33.01 31.02 -21.14
N ARG A 31 33.64 29.88 -21.42
CA ARG A 31 35.06 29.63 -21.23
C ARG A 31 35.87 30.65 -22.02
N MET A 32 36.72 31.44 -21.35
CA MET A 32 37.80 32.18 -22.00
C MET A 32 39.08 32.01 -21.18
N GLY A 33 40.08 31.41 -21.82
CA GLY A 33 41.42 31.23 -21.28
C GLY A 33 42.29 32.49 -21.39
N SER A 34 43.37 32.44 -20.62
CA SER A 34 44.67 33.08 -20.87
C SER A 34 44.71 34.58 -21.18
N ARG A 35 45.08 35.40 -20.18
CA ARG A 35 45.90 36.59 -20.43
C ARG A 35 46.83 36.92 -19.26
N LYS A 36 48.10 36.55 -19.44
CA LYS A 36 49.28 37.11 -18.75
C LYS A 36 49.20 38.63 -18.73
N ARG A 37 49.50 39.27 -17.60
CA ARG A 37 49.94 40.66 -17.54
C ARG A 37 51.29 40.75 -16.83
N LYS A 38 52.10 41.64 -17.38
CA LYS A 38 53.52 41.88 -17.15
C LYS A 38 53.74 42.68 -15.86
N ALA A 39 55.00 42.65 -15.43
CA ALA A 39 55.61 43.41 -14.36
C ALA A 39 55.31 44.92 -14.43
N ASP A 40 55.25 45.54 -13.26
CA ASP A 40 55.79 46.88 -13.04
C ASP A 40 56.78 46.82 -11.88
N ASP A 41 57.91 47.46 -12.15
CA ASP A 41 59.13 47.66 -11.38
C ASP A 41 59.05 49.10 -10.85
N ASP A 42 59.18 49.29 -9.53
CA ASP A 42 59.64 50.56 -8.94
C ASP A 42 59.81 50.38 -7.42
N GLY A 43 61.07 50.46 -6.99
CA GLY A 43 61.47 50.26 -5.59
C GLY A 43 62.92 50.67 -5.39
N LEU A 44 63.16 51.95 -5.61
CA LEU A 44 64.38 52.71 -5.34
C LEU A 44 64.87 52.50 -3.91
N ASP A 45 66.06 51.92 -3.71
CA ASP A 45 66.84 52.03 -2.48
C ASP A 45 68.34 52.09 -2.79
N ASP A 46 68.87 53.31 -2.73
CA ASP A 46 70.28 53.64 -2.60
C ASP A 46 70.88 53.02 -1.33
N LYS A 47 71.97 52.23 -1.46
CA LYS A 47 73.18 52.31 -0.61
C LYS A 47 74.28 51.32 -0.98
N MET A 48 75.39 51.88 -1.43
CA MET A 48 76.78 51.55 -1.04
C MET A 48 77.27 50.11 -1.19
N SER A 49 78.16 49.86 -2.16
CA SER A 49 79.59 49.65 -1.85
C SER A 49 80.42 49.43 -3.10
N ILE A 50 81.32 50.38 -3.33
CA ILE A 50 82.47 50.34 -4.22
C ILE A 50 83.58 49.54 -3.52
N SER A 51 84.05 48.46 -4.13
CA SER A 51 85.47 48.06 -4.13
C SER A 51 85.77 47.02 -5.22
N PRO A 52 86.99 47.01 -5.78
CA PRO A 52 87.26 46.42 -7.09
C PRO A 52 88.07 45.11 -7.03
N THR A 53 88.30 44.55 -8.22
CA THR A 53 89.36 43.60 -8.61
C THR A 53 89.14 42.09 -8.45
N ASN A 54 88.88 41.47 -9.60
CA ASN A 54 89.64 40.34 -10.17
C ASN A 54 89.52 38.95 -9.52
N SER A 55 88.63 38.11 -10.07
CA SER A 55 88.79 36.64 -10.16
C SER A 55 87.80 36.03 -11.17
N PRO A 56 88.21 35.08 -12.04
CA PRO A 56 87.33 34.47 -13.02
C PRO A 56 86.51 33.36 -12.34
N ALA A 57 85.27 33.66 -11.96
CA ALA A 57 84.36 32.67 -11.42
C ALA A 57 83.59 31.99 -12.55
N MET A 58 83.81 30.68 -12.68
CA MET A 58 83.23 29.78 -13.68
C MET A 58 81.71 29.94 -13.81
N ALA A 59 81.21 29.82 -15.04
CA ALA A 59 79.80 29.84 -15.38
C ALA A 59 78.99 28.94 -14.42
N THR A 60 78.04 29.54 -13.70
CA THR A 60 77.14 28.84 -12.79
C THR A 60 76.29 27.85 -13.60
N ARG A 61 76.61 26.55 -13.50
CA ARG A 61 75.74 25.48 -14.00
C ARG A 61 74.39 25.60 -13.30
N GLN A 62 73.34 25.91 -14.05
CA GLN A 62 71.96 25.83 -13.54
C GLN A 62 71.61 24.37 -13.30
N ILE A 63 71.60 23.97 -12.03
CA ILE A 63 71.05 22.67 -11.61
C ILE A 63 69.52 22.78 -11.74
N PRO A 64 68.84 21.92 -12.53
CA PRO A 64 67.40 21.94 -12.63
C PRO A 64 66.83 21.57 -11.26
N ARG A 65 66.17 22.52 -10.58
CA ARG A 65 65.41 22.19 -9.39
C ARG A 65 64.18 21.38 -9.84
N PRO A 66 63.94 20.18 -9.31
CA PRO A 66 62.74 19.44 -9.64
C PRO A 66 61.54 20.32 -9.29
N SER A 67 60.70 20.58 -10.29
CA SER A 67 59.40 21.20 -10.09
C SER A 67 58.71 20.45 -8.96
N LYS A 68 58.35 21.17 -7.88
CA LYS A 68 57.53 20.63 -6.80
C LYS A 68 56.37 19.91 -7.48
N LYS A 69 56.38 18.58 -7.43
CA LYS A 69 55.17 17.79 -7.70
C LYS A 69 54.15 18.38 -6.74
N VAL A 70 53.20 19.13 -7.27
CA VAL A 70 51.97 19.46 -6.54
C VAL A 70 51.50 18.10 -6.06
N ARG A 71 51.66 17.82 -4.77
CA ARG A 71 50.99 16.68 -4.16
C ARG A 71 49.54 16.94 -4.50
N ALA A 72 48.97 16.10 -5.35
CA ALA A 72 47.55 16.00 -5.54
C ALA A 72 46.98 15.63 -4.15
N ASN A 73 46.79 16.64 -3.31
CA ASN A 73 45.77 16.64 -2.29
C ASN A 73 44.45 17.02 -2.97
N GLU A 74 44.20 16.43 -4.13
CA GLU A 74 42.87 16.31 -4.69
C GLU A 74 42.21 15.20 -3.88
N ILE A 75 41.82 15.52 -2.66
CA ILE A 75 40.66 14.88 -2.04
C ILE A 75 39.47 15.40 -2.86
N THR A 76 39.38 14.97 -4.12
CA THR A 76 38.16 15.03 -4.90
C THR A 76 37.29 13.96 -4.28
N GLY A 77 36.35 14.40 -3.45
CA GLY A 77 35.43 13.52 -2.73
C GLY A 77 34.78 12.58 -3.72
N ARG A 78 35.15 11.30 -3.68
CA ARG A 78 34.44 10.28 -4.46
C ARG A 78 32.97 10.38 -4.10
N PRO A 79 32.05 10.44 -5.09
CA PRO A 79 30.63 10.39 -4.79
C PRO A 79 30.34 9.11 -4.00
N LEU A 80 29.45 9.23 -3.02
CA LEU A 80 29.07 8.12 -2.15
C LEU A 80 28.60 6.96 -3.01
N ASN A 81 29.16 5.76 -2.79
CA ASN A 81 28.77 4.58 -3.53
C ASN A 81 27.33 4.19 -3.19
N LEU A 82 26.60 3.65 -4.17
CA LEU A 82 25.19 3.29 -4.04
C LEU A 82 24.87 2.48 -2.76
N PRO A 83 25.66 1.45 -2.36
CA PRO A 83 25.36 0.72 -1.12
C PRO A 83 25.38 1.61 0.13
N ARG A 84 26.34 2.54 0.22
CA ARG A 84 26.42 3.47 1.36
C ARG A 84 25.33 4.53 1.32
N LEU A 85 24.85 4.90 0.13
CA LEU A 85 23.68 5.77 0.01
C LEU A 85 22.41 5.05 0.51
N LEU A 86 22.21 3.79 0.11
CA LEU A 86 21.06 3.01 0.55
C LEU A 86 21.08 2.73 2.06
N GLU A 87 22.27 2.56 2.67
CA GLU A 87 22.41 2.45 4.13
C GLU A 87 21.95 3.69 4.90
N THR A 88 21.99 4.88 4.28
CA THR A 88 21.55 6.12 4.93
C THR A 88 20.04 6.36 4.83
N LEU A 89 19.34 5.59 4.00
CA LEU A 89 17.90 5.72 3.81
C LEU A 89 17.16 4.85 4.83
N ASP A 90 16.15 5.43 5.45
CA ASP A 90 15.21 4.68 6.28
C ASP A 90 14.29 3.80 5.41
N ALA A 91 13.60 2.87 6.05
CA ALA A 91 12.76 1.91 5.34
C ALA A 91 11.64 2.59 4.52
N GLN A 92 11.14 3.75 4.94
CA GLN A 92 10.12 4.48 4.18
C GLN A 92 10.70 5.13 2.93
N SER A 93 11.86 5.78 3.06
CA SER A 93 12.55 6.38 1.90
C SER A 93 13.01 5.33 0.89
N LEU A 94 13.47 4.16 1.34
CA LEU A 94 13.82 3.05 0.44
C LEU A 94 12.62 2.56 -0.36
N ARG A 95 11.45 2.38 0.28
CA ARG A 95 10.21 1.99 -0.42
C ARG A 95 9.80 3.03 -1.45
N ALA A 96 9.84 4.31 -1.09
CA ALA A 96 9.48 5.40 -2.00
C ALA A 96 10.41 5.43 -3.22
N VAL A 97 11.73 5.33 -3.03
CA VAL A 97 12.70 5.27 -4.14
C VAL A 97 12.43 4.04 -5.02
N LEU A 98 12.24 2.86 -4.43
CA LEU A 98 11.95 1.64 -5.17
C LEU A 98 10.63 1.74 -5.96
N GLN A 99 9.59 2.34 -5.38
CA GLN A 99 8.32 2.59 -6.06
C GLN A 99 8.52 3.51 -7.28
N THR A 100 9.25 4.63 -7.14
CA THR A 100 9.53 5.53 -8.28
C THR A 100 10.37 4.87 -9.37
N ILE A 101 11.24 3.91 -9.01
CA ILE A 101 12.01 3.12 -9.97
C ILE A 101 11.08 2.16 -10.72
N CYS A 102 10.17 1.47 -10.02
CA CYS A 102 9.20 0.56 -10.63
C CYS A 102 8.21 1.30 -11.57
N GLU A 103 7.79 2.52 -11.22
CA GLU A 103 6.95 3.35 -12.08
C GLU A 103 7.65 3.76 -13.37
N ARG A 104 8.97 3.99 -13.31
CA ARG A 104 9.79 4.35 -14.48
C ARG A 104 10.22 3.14 -15.30
N HIS A 105 10.38 1.98 -14.65
CA HIS A 105 10.88 0.74 -15.21
C HIS A 105 9.98 -0.43 -14.76
N PRO A 106 8.83 -0.65 -15.43
CA PRO A 106 7.88 -1.71 -15.08
C PRO A 106 8.50 -3.11 -15.09
N GLU A 107 9.54 -3.33 -15.92
CA GLU A 107 10.31 -4.56 -15.98
C GLU A 107 10.97 -4.92 -14.64
N ILE A 108 11.49 -3.92 -13.92
CA ILE A 108 12.09 -4.10 -12.59
C ILE A 108 10.99 -4.40 -11.56
N GLY A 109 9.82 -3.77 -11.71
CA GLY A 109 8.66 -4.06 -10.87
C GLY A 109 8.23 -5.53 -10.95
N LEU A 110 8.20 -6.12 -12.16
CA LEU A 110 7.89 -7.53 -12.35
C LEU A 110 8.96 -8.46 -11.75
N GLU A 111 10.24 -8.09 -11.87
CA GLU A 111 11.33 -8.84 -11.23
C GLU A 111 11.23 -8.80 -9.70
N ILE A 112 10.85 -7.66 -9.12
CA ILE A 112 10.64 -7.52 -7.68
C ILE A 112 9.44 -8.35 -7.22
N VAL A 113 8.31 -8.31 -7.95
CA VAL A 113 7.12 -9.11 -7.59
C VAL A 113 7.39 -10.61 -7.66
N THR A 114 8.22 -11.06 -8.61
CA THR A 114 8.57 -12.48 -8.74
C THR A 114 9.67 -12.94 -7.78
N SER A 115 10.58 -12.04 -7.39
CA SER A 115 11.67 -12.35 -6.45
C SER A 115 11.30 -12.15 -4.98
N ALA A 116 10.31 -11.28 -4.68
CA ALA A 116 9.87 -11.03 -3.32
C ALA A 116 9.17 -12.26 -2.74
N PRO A 117 9.45 -12.63 -1.47
CA PRO A 117 8.71 -13.68 -0.81
C PRO A 117 7.24 -13.27 -0.67
N ARG A 118 6.33 -14.22 -0.88
CA ARG A 118 4.90 -13.99 -0.67
C ARG A 118 4.65 -13.50 0.77
N PRO A 119 3.83 -12.47 0.98
CA PRO A 119 3.56 -11.94 2.31
C PRO A 119 2.80 -12.99 3.13
N SER A 120 3.35 -13.37 4.29
CA SER A 120 2.66 -14.23 5.23
C SER A 120 1.45 -13.51 5.84
N VAL A 121 0.43 -14.27 6.25
CA VAL A 121 -0.75 -13.72 6.95
C VAL A 121 -0.31 -12.88 8.16
N GLU A 122 0.65 -13.39 8.95
CA GLU A 122 1.18 -12.68 10.13
C GLU A 122 1.84 -11.35 9.78
N SER A 123 2.64 -11.30 8.71
CA SER A 123 3.28 -10.06 8.26
C SER A 123 2.25 -9.01 7.85
N THR A 124 1.23 -9.43 7.08
CA THR A 124 0.15 -8.55 6.65
C THR A 124 -0.68 -8.04 7.83
N LEU A 125 -1.03 -8.92 8.78
CA LEU A 125 -1.72 -8.52 10.00
C LEU A 125 -0.87 -7.56 10.84
N GLY A 126 0.44 -7.75 10.89
CA GLY A 126 1.36 -6.81 11.53
C GLY A 126 1.32 -5.41 10.91
N VAL A 127 1.12 -5.30 9.60
CA VAL A 127 0.93 -4.00 8.92
C VAL A 127 -0.46 -3.41 9.23
N LEU A 128 -1.52 -4.21 9.15
CA LEU A 128 -2.88 -3.75 9.46
C LEU A 128 -3.03 -3.28 10.91
N HIS A 129 -2.41 -3.96 11.87
CA HIS A 129 -2.39 -3.53 13.27
C HIS A 129 -1.62 -2.22 13.49
N LYS A 130 -0.61 -1.90 12.66
CA LYS A 130 0.05 -0.59 12.72
C LYS A 130 -0.92 0.52 12.33
N TYR A 131 -1.64 0.35 11.21
CA TYR A 131 -2.68 1.30 10.80
C TYR A 131 -3.79 1.43 11.85
N GLN A 132 -4.19 0.33 12.48
CA GLN A 132 -5.18 0.34 13.58
C GLN A 132 -4.67 1.11 14.81
N ASN A 133 -3.39 0.95 15.16
CA ASN A 133 -2.78 1.69 16.28
C ASN A 133 -2.68 3.19 15.95
N GLU A 134 -2.25 3.54 14.73
CA GLU A 134 -2.22 4.93 14.26
C GLU A 134 -3.62 5.57 14.29
N LEU A 135 -4.65 4.83 13.89
CA LEU A 135 -6.05 5.27 13.99
C LEU A 135 -6.43 5.52 15.45
N ARG A 136 -6.10 4.61 16.37
CA ARG A 136 -6.41 4.75 17.80
C ARG A 136 -5.69 5.96 18.42
N GLU A 137 -4.44 6.20 18.03
CA GLU A 137 -3.63 7.34 18.53
C GLU A 137 -4.07 8.68 17.95
N ALA A 138 -4.71 8.70 16.78
CA ALA A 138 -5.22 9.91 16.16
C ALA A 138 -6.47 10.49 16.86
N PHE A 139 -7.14 9.72 17.72
CA PHE A 139 -8.33 10.19 18.42
C PHE A 139 -8.01 11.38 19.34
N PRO A 140 -8.82 12.46 19.33
CA PRO A 140 -8.61 13.59 20.21
C PRO A 140 -8.82 13.19 21.68
N TYR A 141 -8.04 13.78 22.58
CA TYR A 141 -8.21 13.61 24.02
C TYR A 141 -9.48 14.33 24.50
N GLY A 142 -10.48 13.56 24.93
CA GLY A 142 -11.74 14.08 25.47
C GLY A 142 -12.82 14.32 24.41
N GLY A 143 -14.08 14.38 24.86
CA GLY A 143 -15.27 14.49 23.99
C GLY A 143 -15.87 13.14 23.59
N SER A 144 -16.95 13.16 22.79
CA SER A 144 -17.55 11.94 22.24
C SER A 144 -16.69 11.41 21.10
N PRO A 145 -16.20 10.16 21.15
CA PRO A 145 -15.42 9.55 20.08
C PRO A 145 -16.23 9.38 18.78
N GLY A 146 -17.57 9.40 18.86
CA GLY A 146 -18.48 9.30 17.70
C GLY A 146 -18.83 10.64 17.05
N SER A 147 -18.33 11.77 17.58
CA SER A 147 -18.66 13.10 17.09
C SER A 147 -18.02 13.43 15.73
N ASP A 148 -18.61 14.36 14.99
CA ASP A 148 -18.08 14.84 13.71
C ASP A 148 -16.67 15.43 13.84
N TYR A 149 -16.38 16.10 14.97
CA TYR A 149 -15.05 16.59 15.27
C TYR A 149 -14.02 15.46 15.37
N ALA A 150 -14.35 14.38 16.09
CA ALA A 150 -13.46 13.22 16.19
C ALA A 150 -13.26 12.56 14.82
N TYR A 151 -14.32 12.47 14.01
CA TYR A 151 -14.25 11.93 12.65
C TYR A 151 -13.27 12.71 11.78
N ASP A 152 -13.39 14.05 11.69
CA ASP A 152 -12.52 14.86 10.84
C ASP A 152 -11.04 14.76 11.23
N ARG A 153 -10.75 14.47 12.51
CA ARG A 153 -9.38 14.30 13.00
C ARG A 153 -8.78 12.95 12.60
N VAL A 154 -9.56 11.88 12.62
CA VAL A 154 -9.07 10.52 12.35
C VAL A 154 -9.37 10.04 10.93
N LYS A 155 -10.10 10.82 10.13
CA LYS A 155 -10.56 10.46 8.78
C LYS A 155 -9.44 9.91 7.91
N GLN A 156 -8.27 10.54 7.94
CA GLN A 156 -7.13 10.09 7.14
C GLN A 156 -6.63 8.70 7.56
N GLN A 157 -6.44 8.48 8.85
CA GLN A 157 -5.98 7.19 9.38
C GLN A 157 -7.04 6.09 9.18
N LEU A 158 -8.31 6.45 9.30
CA LEU A 158 -9.44 5.56 9.03
C LEU A 158 -9.43 5.12 7.56
N THR A 159 -9.31 6.06 6.63
CA THR A 159 -9.23 5.76 5.19
C THR A 159 -8.01 4.90 4.88
N ASN A 160 -6.83 5.22 5.42
CA ASN A 160 -5.62 4.41 5.21
C ASN A 160 -5.79 2.95 5.67
N LEU A 161 -6.44 2.74 6.83
CA LEU A 161 -6.71 1.39 7.34
C LEU A 161 -7.68 0.63 6.42
N ILE A 162 -8.75 1.28 5.98
CA ILE A 162 -9.76 0.67 5.08
C ILE A 162 -9.13 0.35 3.72
N ASP A 163 -8.37 1.27 3.15
CA ASP A 163 -7.69 1.09 1.86
C ASP A 163 -6.70 -0.09 1.95
N ALA A 164 -5.89 -0.15 3.02
CA ALA A 164 -4.99 -1.27 3.24
C ALA A 164 -5.75 -2.61 3.36
N LEU A 165 -6.91 -2.62 4.02
CA LEU A 165 -7.74 -3.82 4.14
C LEU A 165 -8.31 -4.25 2.79
N VAL A 166 -8.77 -3.30 1.97
CA VAL A 166 -9.25 -3.54 0.60
C VAL A 166 -8.13 -4.03 -0.31
N ASP A 167 -6.91 -3.52 -0.18
CA ASP A 167 -5.76 -3.92 -1.00
C ASP A 167 -5.26 -5.32 -0.65
N PHE A 168 -5.19 -5.66 0.64
CA PHE A 168 -4.71 -6.98 1.07
C PHE A 168 -5.75 -8.09 0.92
N THR A 169 -7.04 -7.78 1.00
CA THR A 169 -8.08 -8.81 0.97
C THR A 169 -8.03 -9.67 -0.29
N PRO A 170 -8.03 -9.13 -1.52
CA PRO A 170 -7.97 -9.91 -2.76
C PRO A 170 -6.74 -10.83 -2.88
N HIS A 171 -5.63 -10.52 -2.18
CA HIS A 171 -4.45 -11.37 -2.17
C HIS A 171 -4.75 -12.74 -1.54
N TYR A 172 -5.61 -12.77 -0.52
CA TYR A 172 -6.01 -13.97 0.20
C TYR A 172 -7.31 -14.59 -0.33
N LEU A 173 -7.85 -14.10 -1.45
CA LEU A 173 -9.01 -14.68 -2.11
C LEU A 173 -8.62 -15.53 -3.32
N PRO A 174 -9.46 -16.52 -3.69
CA PRO A 174 -9.35 -17.19 -4.98
C PRO A 174 -9.44 -16.17 -6.14
N PRO A 175 -8.60 -16.28 -7.19
CA PRO A 175 -7.68 -17.39 -7.49
C PRO A 175 -6.25 -17.25 -6.93
N ASN A 176 -5.93 -16.14 -6.24
CA ASN A 176 -4.57 -15.83 -5.79
C ASN A 176 -4.09 -16.75 -4.66
N GLU A 177 -4.97 -16.99 -3.70
CA GLU A 177 -4.79 -17.96 -2.63
C GLU A 177 -5.69 -19.18 -2.88
N GLN A 178 -5.09 -20.37 -2.83
CA GLN A 178 -5.79 -21.63 -3.07
C GLN A 178 -6.08 -22.38 -1.77
N GLN A 179 -5.32 -22.09 -0.71
CA GLN A 179 -5.49 -22.72 0.59
C GLN A 179 -6.60 -22.03 1.38
N THR A 180 -7.77 -22.65 1.40
CA THR A 180 -8.96 -22.19 2.14
C THR A 180 -8.65 -21.82 3.59
N ALA A 181 -7.86 -22.64 4.30
CA ALA A 181 -7.52 -22.36 5.70
C ALA A 181 -6.74 -21.05 5.89
N THR A 182 -5.87 -20.69 4.94
CA THR A 182 -5.11 -19.44 4.95
C THR A 182 -6.04 -18.25 4.71
N SER A 183 -6.91 -18.35 3.69
CA SER A 183 -7.94 -17.34 3.40
C SER A 183 -8.85 -17.09 4.60
N LEU A 184 -9.37 -18.14 5.22
CA LEU A 184 -10.28 -18.01 6.37
C LEU A 184 -9.57 -17.47 7.62
N SER A 185 -8.31 -17.85 7.85
CA SER A 185 -7.50 -17.30 8.95
C SER A 185 -7.26 -15.79 8.80
N PHE A 186 -6.94 -15.35 7.58
CA PHE A 186 -6.83 -13.93 7.27
C PHE A 186 -8.18 -13.23 7.45
N LEU A 187 -9.26 -13.78 6.91
CA LEU A 187 -10.59 -13.17 6.98
C LEU A 187 -11.13 -13.06 8.41
N ASP A 188 -10.91 -14.05 9.28
CA ASP A 188 -11.26 -13.98 10.71
C ASP A 188 -10.54 -12.80 11.38
N SER A 189 -9.25 -12.65 11.12
CA SER A 189 -8.44 -11.56 11.68
C SER A 189 -8.85 -10.20 11.10
N ALA A 190 -9.08 -10.11 9.79
CA ALA A 190 -9.55 -8.89 9.13
C ALA A 190 -10.95 -8.48 9.64
N THR A 191 -11.85 -9.44 9.87
CA THR A 191 -13.18 -9.19 10.41
C THR A 191 -13.11 -8.61 11.82
N LYS A 192 -12.17 -9.07 12.66
CA LYS A 192 -11.92 -8.48 13.99
C LYS A 192 -11.49 -7.01 13.89
N ILE A 193 -10.63 -6.68 12.92
CA ILE A 193 -10.23 -5.29 12.67
C ILE A 193 -11.46 -4.44 12.26
N VAL A 194 -12.34 -4.97 11.40
CA VAL A 194 -13.59 -4.30 11.03
C VAL A 194 -14.53 -4.11 12.23
N HIS A 195 -14.62 -5.10 13.14
CA HIS A 195 -15.39 -4.96 14.37
C HIS A 195 -14.90 -3.78 15.23
N ASP A 196 -13.58 -3.63 15.34
CA ASP A 196 -12.92 -2.60 16.13
C ASP A 196 -12.97 -1.19 15.51
N LEU A 197 -13.48 -1.04 14.29
CA LEU A 197 -13.68 0.28 13.70
C LEU A 197 -14.63 1.14 14.56
N PRO A 198 -14.40 2.46 14.63
CA PRO A 198 -15.22 3.36 15.43
C PRO A 198 -16.67 3.40 14.95
N ASN A 199 -17.59 3.57 15.90
CA ASN A 199 -18.98 3.86 15.61
C ASN A 199 -19.19 5.37 15.65
N TRP A 200 -19.84 5.91 14.62
CA TRP A 200 -20.09 7.35 14.48
C TRP A 200 -21.53 7.69 14.84
N ASP A 201 -21.74 8.84 15.49
CA ASP A 201 -23.07 9.35 15.84
C ASP A 201 -23.80 9.81 14.57
N SER A 202 -23.07 10.50 13.69
CA SER A 202 -23.58 10.98 12.41
C SER A 202 -23.74 9.85 11.39
N GLN A 203 -24.92 9.78 10.78
CA GLN A 203 -25.24 8.77 9.77
C GLN A 203 -24.35 8.89 8.52
N SER A 204 -23.85 10.09 8.21
CA SER A 204 -23.00 10.33 7.05
C SER A 204 -21.64 9.64 7.15
N HIS A 205 -21.19 9.23 8.34
CA HIS A 205 -19.88 8.63 8.57
C HIS A 205 -19.93 7.12 8.80
N LYS A 206 -21.12 6.55 9.04
CA LYS A 206 -21.31 5.11 9.26
C LYS A 206 -20.98 4.25 8.03
N HIS A 207 -21.08 4.82 6.83
CA HIS A 207 -20.82 4.13 5.57
C HIS A 207 -19.44 3.45 5.52
N HIS A 208 -18.41 4.01 6.16
CA HIS A 208 -17.07 3.40 6.19
C HIS A 208 -17.08 2.00 6.78
N LYS A 209 -17.71 1.86 7.95
CA LYS A 209 -17.79 0.57 8.65
C LYS A 209 -18.76 -0.37 7.93
N ASP A 210 -19.86 0.16 7.39
CA ASP A 210 -20.85 -0.62 6.64
C ASP A 210 -20.22 -1.21 5.37
N ASN A 211 -19.54 -0.38 4.57
CA ASN A 211 -18.85 -0.81 3.36
C ASN A 211 -17.74 -1.83 3.68
N ALA A 212 -16.99 -1.64 4.78
CA ALA A 212 -15.97 -2.61 5.20
C ALA A 212 -16.59 -3.98 5.56
N TYR A 213 -17.76 -4.00 6.22
CA TYR A 213 -18.49 -5.24 6.45
C TYR A 213 -18.99 -5.88 5.15
N ASP A 214 -19.52 -5.09 4.22
CA ASP A 214 -20.01 -5.59 2.93
C ASP A 214 -18.89 -6.23 2.09
N GLU A 215 -17.71 -5.60 2.05
CA GLU A 215 -16.53 -6.13 1.36
C GLU A 215 -16.04 -7.44 2.01
N ILE A 216 -15.89 -7.45 3.35
CA ILE A 216 -15.46 -8.66 4.06
C ILE A 216 -16.49 -9.78 3.96
N SER A 217 -17.78 -9.48 4.06
CA SER A 217 -18.85 -10.47 3.90
C SER A 217 -18.85 -11.10 2.51
N ARG A 218 -18.64 -10.29 1.46
CA ARG A 218 -18.45 -10.80 0.09
C ARG A 218 -17.22 -11.69 -0.01
N ALA A 219 -16.09 -11.28 0.58
CA ALA A 219 -14.86 -12.05 0.59
C ALA A 219 -15.04 -13.42 1.25
N TRP A 220 -15.72 -13.48 2.40
CA TRP A 220 -16.11 -14.74 3.05
C TRP A 220 -16.97 -15.62 2.15
N ALA A 221 -18.03 -15.06 1.56
CA ALA A 221 -18.94 -15.81 0.68
C ALA A 221 -18.19 -16.43 -0.53
N LEU A 222 -17.24 -15.68 -1.11
CA LEU A 222 -16.40 -16.17 -2.21
C LEU A 222 -15.51 -17.35 -1.78
N VAL A 223 -14.80 -17.23 -0.66
CA VAL A 223 -13.93 -18.30 -0.15
C VAL A 223 -14.73 -19.55 0.19
N ILE A 224 -15.89 -19.40 0.84
CA ILE A 224 -16.78 -20.51 1.19
C ILE A 224 -17.30 -21.21 -0.06
N SER A 225 -17.76 -20.43 -1.05
CA SER A 225 -18.30 -20.98 -2.30
C SER A 225 -17.23 -21.66 -3.15
N GLU A 226 -15.98 -21.23 -3.07
CA GLU A 226 -14.88 -21.91 -3.76
C GLU A 226 -14.43 -23.17 -3.02
N ALA A 227 -14.37 -23.12 -1.69
CA ALA A 227 -14.03 -24.26 -0.87
C ALA A 227 -15.06 -25.40 -1.03
N SER A 228 -16.36 -25.07 -1.12
CA SER A 228 -17.41 -26.06 -1.32
C SER A 228 -17.30 -26.78 -2.68
N LYS A 229 -17.01 -26.04 -3.76
CA LYS A 229 -16.79 -26.61 -5.10
C LYS A 229 -15.65 -27.61 -5.14
N ARG A 230 -14.61 -27.41 -4.31
CA ARG A 230 -13.43 -28.27 -4.23
C ARG A 230 -13.61 -29.47 -3.28
N GLY A 231 -14.83 -29.71 -2.77
CA GLY A 231 -15.09 -30.75 -1.77
C GLY A 231 -14.58 -30.39 -0.36
N GLY A 232 -14.19 -29.14 -0.14
CA GLY A 232 -13.68 -28.61 1.12
C GLY A 232 -14.76 -28.30 2.16
N GLY A 233 -16.04 -28.63 1.91
CA GLY A 233 -17.14 -28.44 2.87
C GLY A 233 -16.87 -29.13 4.22
N PHE A 234 -16.21 -30.29 4.20
CA PHE A 234 -15.78 -30.98 5.42
C PHE A 234 -14.74 -30.18 6.22
N GLN A 235 -13.82 -29.50 5.52
CA GLN A 235 -12.79 -28.68 6.16
C GLN A 235 -13.37 -27.38 6.75
N LEU A 236 -14.46 -26.87 6.18
CA LEU A 236 -15.20 -25.73 6.75
C LEU A 236 -15.85 -26.11 8.09
N HIS A 237 -16.52 -27.26 8.16
CA HIS A 237 -17.21 -27.72 9.36
C HIS A 237 -16.24 -28.26 10.43
N SER A 238 -15.29 -29.12 10.04
CA SER A 238 -14.27 -29.65 10.96
C SER A 238 -13.35 -28.55 11.51
N GLY A 239 -13.16 -27.47 10.75
CA GLY A 239 -12.39 -26.29 11.18
C GLY A 239 -13.13 -25.35 12.15
N GLY A 240 -14.41 -25.59 12.46
CA GLY A 240 -15.22 -24.71 13.31
C GLY A 240 -15.43 -23.31 12.74
N TRP A 241 -15.31 -23.16 11.41
CA TRP A 241 -15.46 -21.87 10.74
C TRP A 241 -16.91 -21.40 10.69
N ASP A 242 -17.86 -22.34 10.76
CA ASP A 242 -19.28 -22.10 10.92
C ASP A 242 -19.59 -21.35 12.22
N GLN A 243 -19.07 -21.84 13.35
CA GLN A 243 -19.26 -21.21 14.64
C GLN A 243 -18.60 -19.83 14.71
N ARG A 244 -17.40 -19.68 14.13
CA ARG A 244 -16.70 -18.39 14.07
C ARG A 244 -17.47 -17.38 13.23
N LEU A 245 -17.93 -17.78 12.05
CA LEU A 245 -18.68 -16.90 11.17
C LEU A 245 -20.03 -16.49 11.77
N ALA A 246 -20.74 -17.41 12.43
CA ALA A 246 -21.96 -17.09 13.16
C ALA A 246 -21.70 -16.05 14.25
N ARG A 247 -20.61 -16.21 15.04
CA ARG A 247 -20.21 -15.23 16.05
C ARG A 247 -19.89 -13.84 15.45
N HIS A 248 -19.21 -13.80 14.30
CA HIS A 248 -18.94 -12.54 13.61
C HIS A 248 -20.23 -11.88 13.08
N ASN A 249 -21.19 -12.68 12.61
CA ASN A 249 -22.49 -12.17 12.16
C ASN A 249 -23.29 -11.57 13.33
N ASP A 250 -23.32 -12.26 14.47
CA ASP A 250 -23.98 -11.76 15.69
C ASP A 250 -23.33 -10.45 16.16
N GLN A 251 -22.00 -10.40 16.19
CA GLN A 251 -21.26 -9.20 16.60
C GLN A 251 -21.44 -8.02 15.63
N SER A 252 -21.62 -8.29 14.33
CA SER A 252 -21.84 -7.26 13.32
C SER A 252 -23.31 -6.80 13.21
N GLY A 253 -24.23 -7.45 13.93
CA GLY A 253 -25.67 -7.16 13.87
C GLY A 253 -26.32 -7.61 12.56
N GLY A 254 -25.86 -8.72 11.98
CA GLY A 254 -26.42 -9.28 10.74
C GLY A 254 -25.77 -8.80 9.44
N LYS A 255 -24.70 -8.00 9.51
CA LYS A 255 -24.02 -7.48 8.30
C LYS A 255 -23.22 -8.55 7.55
N MET A 256 -22.97 -9.69 8.18
CA MET A 256 -22.28 -10.82 7.56
C MET A 256 -23.25 -11.93 7.12
N GLN A 257 -24.55 -11.63 7.05
CA GLN A 257 -25.58 -12.61 6.72
C GLN A 257 -25.33 -13.26 5.37
N MET A 258 -24.85 -12.52 4.38
CA MET A 258 -24.50 -13.05 3.05
C MET A 258 -23.47 -14.20 3.15
N ALA A 259 -22.46 -14.08 4.01
CA ALA A 259 -21.48 -15.13 4.21
C ALA A 259 -22.08 -16.35 4.93
N VAL A 260 -22.95 -16.12 5.91
CA VAL A 260 -23.67 -17.18 6.64
C VAL A 260 -24.60 -17.95 5.69
N ASP A 261 -25.32 -17.24 4.82
CA ASP A 261 -26.21 -17.83 3.82
C ASP A 261 -25.44 -18.65 2.80
N ALA A 262 -24.28 -18.15 2.36
CA ALA A 262 -23.36 -18.90 1.50
C ALA A 262 -22.91 -20.19 2.18
N LEU A 263 -22.57 -20.14 3.47
CA LEU A 263 -22.20 -21.33 4.23
C LEU A 263 -23.36 -22.34 4.34
N GLY A 264 -24.56 -21.87 4.70
CA GLY A 264 -25.75 -22.73 4.81
C GLY A 264 -26.13 -23.40 3.49
N THR A 265 -26.08 -22.65 2.39
CA THR A 265 -26.36 -23.18 1.04
C THR A 265 -25.35 -24.25 0.63
N ASN A 266 -24.06 -24.04 0.93
CA ASN A 266 -23.00 -24.95 0.55
C ASN A 266 -22.86 -26.17 1.48
N LEU A 267 -23.23 -26.05 2.75
CA LEU A 267 -23.28 -27.17 3.72
C LEU A 267 -24.57 -28.00 3.60
N GLY A 268 -25.67 -27.40 3.13
CA GLY A 268 -26.95 -28.10 2.92
C GLY A 268 -26.84 -29.28 1.96
N TRP A 269 -25.87 -29.27 1.04
CA TRP A 269 -25.59 -30.40 0.15
C TRP A 269 -24.87 -31.56 0.85
N MET A 270 -24.08 -31.29 1.90
CA MET A 270 -23.46 -32.34 2.74
C MET A 270 -24.43 -32.93 3.78
N GLY A 271 -25.44 -32.17 4.21
CA GLY A 271 -26.54 -32.66 5.07
C GLY A 271 -27.57 -33.53 4.34
N GLY A 272 -27.56 -33.55 3.01
CA GLY A 272 -28.45 -34.37 2.18
C GLY A 272 -28.07 -35.86 2.08
N SER A 273 -26.94 -36.27 2.66
CA SER A 273 -26.55 -37.68 2.81
C SER A 273 -26.54 -38.13 4.26
N SER A 274 -27.39 -37.53 5.09
CA SER A 274 -27.91 -38.15 6.32
C SER A 274 -29.14 -39.00 5.96
N GLY A 275 -29.00 -39.87 4.96
CA GLY A 275 -29.82 -41.06 4.90
C GLY A 275 -29.37 -41.91 6.06
N ASP A 276 -30.06 -41.78 7.19
CA ASP A 276 -29.84 -42.55 8.41
C ASP A 276 -29.47 -43.99 8.03
N PRO A 277 -28.24 -44.46 8.27
CA PRO A 277 -27.88 -45.85 7.97
C PRO A 277 -28.76 -46.81 8.76
N ASP A 278 -29.33 -46.36 9.89
CA ASP A 278 -30.37 -47.04 10.65
C ASP A 278 -31.73 -47.05 9.95
N SER A 279 -32.08 -46.05 9.14
CA SER A 279 -33.30 -46.04 8.36
C SER A 279 -33.19 -46.96 7.13
N ILE A 280 -32.01 -47.07 6.51
CA ILE A 280 -31.75 -48.04 5.43
C ILE A 280 -31.70 -49.46 6.02
N ARG A 281 -31.00 -49.68 7.14
CA ARG A 281 -31.03 -50.97 7.85
C ARG A 281 -32.44 -51.33 8.29
N ASN A 282 -33.22 -50.40 8.84
CA ASN A 282 -34.59 -50.66 9.25
C ASN A 282 -35.50 -50.91 8.04
N GLN A 283 -35.29 -50.28 6.88
CA GLN A 283 -36.03 -50.60 5.65
C GLN A 283 -35.68 -51.98 5.08
N LEU A 284 -34.42 -52.42 5.20
CA LEU A 284 -33.98 -53.76 4.81
C LEU A 284 -34.47 -54.83 5.80
N LEU A 285 -34.42 -54.57 7.12
CA LEU A 285 -34.92 -55.48 8.15
C LEU A 285 -36.45 -55.59 8.17
N SER A 286 -37.16 -54.50 7.84
CA SER A 286 -38.63 -54.49 7.78
C SER A 286 -39.19 -54.99 6.44
N GLY A 287 -38.33 -55.41 5.50
CA GLY A 287 -38.74 -56.03 4.23
C GLY A 287 -39.55 -55.12 3.31
N ARG A 288 -39.48 -53.79 3.49
CA ARG A 288 -40.26 -52.79 2.73
C ARG A 288 -39.50 -52.16 1.57
N TYR A 289 -38.33 -52.69 1.22
CA TYR A 289 -37.59 -52.29 0.03
C TYR A 289 -38.37 -52.69 -1.23
N GLY A 290 -38.95 -51.72 -1.93
CA GLY A 290 -39.59 -51.92 -3.25
C GLY A 290 -41.13 -51.89 -3.28
N ALA A 291 -41.83 -51.60 -2.19
CA ALA A 291 -43.30 -51.59 -2.15
C ALA A 291 -43.98 -50.47 -2.97
N ASN A 292 -43.22 -49.59 -3.63
CA ASN A 292 -43.74 -48.39 -4.29
C ASN A 292 -43.50 -48.38 -5.80
N GLN A 293 -43.00 -49.46 -6.40
CA GLN A 293 -42.93 -49.58 -7.86
C GLN A 293 -44.18 -50.28 -8.37
N SER A 294 -45.23 -49.51 -8.66
CA SER A 294 -46.36 -49.98 -9.45
C SER A 294 -45.91 -50.19 -10.90
N VAL A 295 -45.61 -51.43 -11.26
CA VAL A 295 -45.42 -51.87 -12.65
C VAL A 295 -46.81 -52.04 -13.28
N PRO A 296 -47.17 -51.32 -14.36
CA PRO A 296 -48.42 -51.58 -15.05
C PRO A 296 -48.24 -52.79 -15.97
N VAL A 297 -48.90 -53.89 -15.62
CA VAL A 297 -49.01 -55.10 -16.45
C VAL A 297 -50.23 -54.97 -17.36
N GLY A 298 -49.99 -54.85 -18.66
CA GLY A 298 -50.77 -55.39 -19.78
C GLY A 298 -52.27 -55.07 -19.93
N ALA A 299 -52.65 -54.45 -21.05
CA ALA A 299 -53.98 -54.59 -21.65
C ALA A 299 -53.85 -55.19 -23.06
N ARG A 300 -54.48 -56.36 -23.24
CA ARG A 300 -54.71 -57.06 -24.51
C ARG A 300 -55.70 -56.29 -25.39
N TRP A 301 -55.49 -56.31 -26.71
CA TRP A 301 -56.46 -56.69 -27.75
C TRP A 301 -55.72 -57.40 -28.86
#